data_AF-A0A5N0T508-F1
#
_entry.id   AF-A0A5N0T508-F1
#
_cell.length_a   1.000
_cell.length_b   1.000
_cell.length_c   1.000
_cell.angle_alpha   90.00
_cell.angle_beta   90.00
_cell.angle_gamma   90.00
#
_symmetry.space_group_name_H-M   'P 1'
#
loop_
_entity.id
_entity.type
_entity.pdbx_description
1 polymer ?
#
loop_
_entity_poly.entity_id
_entity_poly.type
_entity_poly.pdbx_seq_one_letter_code
_entity_poly.pdbx_strand_id
1 'polypeptide(L)'
;MDRLPRSFCVLFASLVSITAVADAPRPVADMFKHADDSSTFVIDYGDVDVILGTMVIDIGRSTREKAPEQRAETGTRMKAKVKVDTASEGNRFQFEEFEDNERYQTVLSNVRYALAAMPDQVPLGAFNRNEQLAYWLNLYNITMLDELVKMYPERNLKKELTGRKSFLDDKLLTVAGQPLSLNDIQYGILPTNYPADPLVIYGLYQGIIGAPNIRKSAYRGATVRKQLADNAETFVNANRGTQARDDDFEVSSFYERNSHYFADFDADLKAHLMNFIDGEERVALQSARRLDPDIDDWTITDLYGSVANIGGSFANSKAAMLDSVSTQQPGNPIEPGSPAGPAFAQTLGNTMSASFSMPTASVMAKTLNAMRFSPDVLAQLQDLKAREEAAYLDKEGTVTVEELGEVGNRDTD
;
A
#
# COMPACT_ATOMS: atom_id res chain seq x y z
N MET A 1 -6.08 17.93 87.49
CA MET A 1 -6.99 17.20 86.59
C MET A 1 -8.17 18.13 86.36
N ASP A 2 -8.47 18.68 85.20
CA ASP A 2 -7.99 18.49 83.84
C ASP A 2 -8.18 19.76 83.02
N ARG A 3 -7.37 19.89 81.97
CA ARG A 3 -7.40 20.97 80.98
C ARG A 3 -8.61 20.80 80.05
N LEU A 4 -9.32 21.89 79.76
CA LEU A 4 -10.21 22.02 78.61
C LEU A 4 -9.50 22.82 77.50
N PRO A 5 -9.57 22.37 76.23
CA PRO A 5 -9.56 23.28 75.09
C PRO A 5 -10.87 23.13 74.29
N ARG A 6 -11.53 24.25 73.96
CA ARG A 6 -12.66 24.29 73.02
C ARG A 6 -12.16 24.69 71.63
N SER A 7 -12.66 23.92 70.66
CA SER A 7 -12.21 23.78 69.28
C SER A 7 -12.37 25.03 68.41
N PHE A 8 -11.40 25.21 67.51
CA PHE A 8 -11.40 26.15 66.39
C PHE A 8 -12.27 25.55 65.27
N CYS A 9 -13.33 26.25 64.85
CA CYS A 9 -14.16 25.86 63.70
C CYS A 9 -13.57 26.47 62.42
N VAL A 10 -13.04 25.63 61.53
CA VAL A 10 -12.61 26.04 60.18
C VAL A 10 -13.77 25.79 59.22
N LEU A 11 -14.31 26.86 58.65
CA LEU A 11 -15.29 26.83 57.56
C LEU A 11 -14.60 26.36 56.28
N PHE A 12 -14.97 25.18 55.77
CA PHE A 12 -14.59 24.72 54.43
C PHE A 12 -15.62 25.23 53.41
N ALA A 13 -15.22 26.19 52.58
CA ALA A 13 -16.00 26.59 51.42
C ALA A 13 -15.79 25.58 50.28
N SER A 14 -16.81 24.81 49.94
CA SER A 14 -16.81 23.88 48.81
C SER A 14 -17.01 24.64 47.49
N LEU A 15 -15.93 24.84 46.75
CA LEU A 15 -15.97 25.24 45.34
C LEU A 15 -16.42 24.05 44.50
N VAL A 16 -17.63 24.14 43.92
CA VAL A 16 -18.10 23.21 42.91
C VAL A 16 -17.53 23.66 41.57
N SER A 17 -16.47 23.00 41.12
CA SER A 17 -15.98 23.13 39.75
C SER A 17 -16.89 22.32 38.82
N ILE A 18 -17.63 23.00 37.95
CA ILE A 18 -18.29 22.38 36.80
C ILE A 18 -17.17 22.00 35.82
N THR A 19 -16.77 20.74 35.83
CA THR A 19 -15.93 20.19 34.78
C THR A 19 -16.81 19.96 33.56
N ALA A 20 -16.63 20.80 32.54
CA ALA A 20 -17.08 20.46 31.19
C ALA A 20 -16.44 19.11 30.83
N VAL A 21 -17.27 18.09 30.61
CA VAL A 21 -16.82 16.81 30.06
C VAL A 21 -16.42 17.11 28.62
N ALA A 22 -15.14 17.34 28.39
CA ALA A 22 -14.57 17.24 27.06
C ALA A 22 -14.81 15.81 26.57
N ASP A 23 -15.58 15.65 25.49
CA ASP A 23 -15.78 14.36 24.82
C ASP A 23 -14.38 13.78 24.56
N ALA A 24 -14.08 12.63 25.14
CA ALA A 24 -12.80 11.99 24.91
C ALA A 24 -12.66 11.73 23.39
N PRO A 25 -11.46 11.88 22.78
CA PRO A 25 -11.29 11.59 21.37
C PRO A 25 -11.77 10.16 21.11
N ARG A 26 -12.86 10.01 20.36
CA ARG A 26 -13.34 8.68 19.95
C ARG A 26 -12.19 8.02 19.18
N PRO A 27 -11.89 6.73 19.42
CA PRO A 27 -10.96 5.99 18.57
C PRO A 27 -11.31 6.24 17.10
N VAL A 28 -10.34 6.63 16.29
CA VAL A 28 -10.55 6.97 14.87
C VAL A 28 -11.36 5.91 14.12
N ALA A 29 -11.14 4.64 14.46
CA ALA A 29 -11.88 3.52 13.90
C ALA A 29 -13.40 3.60 14.18
N ASP A 30 -13.82 4.11 15.34
CA ASP A 30 -15.24 4.21 15.73
C ASP A 30 -16.02 5.18 14.84
N MET A 31 -15.37 6.19 14.27
CA MET A 31 -15.99 7.13 13.33
C MET A 31 -16.40 6.44 12.03
N PHE A 32 -15.70 5.38 11.64
CA PHE A 32 -15.90 4.68 10.37
C PHE A 32 -16.57 3.32 10.54
N LYS A 33 -17.16 3.02 11.70
CA LYS A 33 -17.82 1.73 11.99
C LYS A 33 -19.19 1.56 11.36
N HIS A 34 -19.92 2.65 11.15
CA HIS A 34 -21.29 2.58 10.63
C HIS A 34 -21.28 2.17 9.16
N ALA A 35 -22.23 1.32 8.78
CA ALA A 35 -22.46 0.88 7.40
C ALA A 35 -23.96 0.64 7.19
N ASP A 36 -24.44 0.91 5.99
CA ASP A 36 -25.78 0.55 5.54
C ASP A 36 -25.69 -0.67 4.63
N ASP A 37 -25.95 -1.86 5.18
CA ASP A 37 -25.88 -3.12 4.44
C ASP A 37 -26.95 -3.23 3.33
N SER A 38 -28.00 -2.39 3.36
CA SER A 38 -29.03 -2.31 2.31
C SER A 38 -28.69 -1.35 1.18
N SER A 39 -27.60 -0.58 1.33
CA SER A 39 -27.19 0.45 0.39
C SER A 39 -26.76 -0.14 -0.95
N THR A 40 -27.30 0.43 -2.03
CA THR A 40 -26.95 0.15 -3.42
C THR A 40 -25.97 1.17 -4.00
N PHE A 41 -25.45 2.09 -3.19
CA PHE A 41 -24.50 3.09 -3.67
C PHE A 41 -23.15 2.46 -4.00
N VAL A 42 -22.55 2.91 -5.10
CA VAL A 42 -21.28 2.40 -5.64
C VAL A 42 -20.36 3.57 -5.88
N ILE A 43 -19.08 3.40 -5.52
CA ILE A 43 -18.03 4.37 -5.75
C ILE A 43 -17.38 4.07 -7.11
N ASP A 44 -17.25 5.08 -7.97
CA ASP A 44 -16.49 4.95 -9.20
C ASP A 44 -14.98 5.12 -8.97
N TYR A 45 -14.24 4.15 -9.51
CA TYR A 45 -12.79 4.04 -9.44
C TYR A 45 -12.16 4.08 -10.85
N GLY A 46 -12.82 4.70 -11.83
CA GLY A 46 -12.33 4.71 -13.21
C GLY A 46 -10.93 5.32 -13.37
N ASP A 47 -10.58 6.29 -12.54
CA ASP A 47 -9.25 6.90 -12.47
C ASP A 47 -8.19 5.95 -11.90
N VAL A 48 -8.52 5.22 -10.83
CA VAL A 48 -7.68 4.18 -10.23
C VAL A 48 -7.46 3.04 -11.24
N ASP A 49 -8.52 2.57 -11.90
CA ASP A 49 -8.44 1.53 -12.94
C ASP A 49 -7.50 1.91 -14.08
N VAL A 50 -7.53 3.19 -14.48
CA VAL A 50 -6.68 3.70 -15.55
C VAL A 50 -5.21 3.70 -15.13
N ILE A 51 -4.88 4.15 -13.92
CA ILE A 51 -3.51 4.13 -13.41
C ILE A 51 -3.03 2.68 -13.28
N LEU A 52 -3.78 1.83 -12.55
CA LEU A 52 -3.38 0.46 -12.27
C LEU A 52 -3.32 -0.37 -13.55
N GLY A 53 -4.30 -0.25 -14.44
CA GLY A 53 -4.34 -0.99 -15.70
C GLY A 53 -3.21 -0.64 -16.66
N THR A 54 -2.67 0.58 -16.56
CA THR A 54 -1.56 1.07 -17.39
C THR A 54 -0.20 0.73 -16.78
N MET A 55 -0.03 0.95 -15.48
CA MET A 55 1.27 0.91 -14.82
C MET A 55 1.62 -0.49 -14.28
N VAL A 56 0.61 -1.32 -13.99
CA VAL A 56 0.82 -2.67 -13.44
C VAL A 56 1.01 -3.69 -14.56
N ILE A 57 2.14 -4.38 -14.51
CA ILE A 57 2.48 -5.49 -15.39
C ILE A 57 2.28 -6.79 -14.62
N ASP A 58 1.30 -7.57 -15.07
CA ASP A 58 1.04 -8.90 -14.54
C ASP A 58 1.96 -9.91 -15.23
N ILE A 59 2.77 -10.58 -14.44
CA ILE A 59 3.71 -11.61 -14.91
C ILE A 59 3.11 -13.02 -14.85
N GLY A 60 1.88 -13.16 -14.35
CA GLY A 60 1.18 -14.44 -14.21
C GLY A 60 1.39 -15.11 -12.85
N ARG A 61 0.87 -16.34 -12.73
CA ARG A 61 1.03 -17.19 -11.54
C ARG A 61 2.47 -17.72 -11.47
N SER A 62 2.95 -17.91 -10.24
CA SER A 62 4.24 -18.55 -9.97
C SER A 62 4.32 -19.92 -10.65
N THR A 63 5.42 -20.18 -11.34
CA THR A 63 5.80 -21.53 -11.78
C THR A 63 6.62 -22.26 -10.72
N ARG A 64 6.95 -21.58 -9.62
CA ARG A 64 7.90 -22.00 -8.56
C ARG A 64 9.31 -22.30 -9.06
N GLU A 65 9.63 -21.97 -10.32
CA GLU A 65 10.95 -22.15 -10.91
C GLU A 65 11.94 -21.10 -10.37
N LYS A 66 13.17 -21.55 -10.11
CA LYS A 66 14.24 -20.65 -9.66
C LYS A 66 14.82 -19.90 -10.85
N ALA A 67 15.02 -18.60 -10.68
CA ALA A 67 15.75 -17.79 -11.64
C ALA A 67 17.21 -18.29 -11.77
N PRO A 68 17.83 -18.12 -12.96
CA PRO A 68 19.23 -18.51 -13.14
C PRO A 68 20.15 -17.70 -12.22
N GLU A 69 21.12 -18.38 -11.60
CA GLU A 69 22.13 -17.70 -10.81
C GLU A 69 22.96 -16.77 -11.70
N GLN A 70 23.11 -15.51 -11.28
CA GLN A 70 24.01 -14.58 -11.96
C GLN A 70 25.46 -15.05 -11.80
N ARG A 71 26.12 -15.27 -12.94
CA ARG A 71 27.55 -15.57 -13.00
C ARG A 71 28.32 -14.27 -13.14
N ALA A 72 29.43 -14.15 -12.42
CA ALA A 72 30.30 -12.99 -12.57
C ALA A 72 30.89 -13.00 -13.99
N GLU A 73 30.91 -11.84 -14.64
CA GLU A 73 31.62 -11.69 -15.91
C GLU A 73 33.13 -11.86 -15.72
N THR A 74 33.83 -12.26 -16.79
CA THR A 74 35.27 -12.52 -16.74
C THR A 74 36.03 -11.28 -16.31
N GLY A 75 36.83 -11.39 -15.24
CA GLY A 75 37.66 -10.30 -14.72
C GLY A 75 37.13 -9.57 -13.48
N THR A 76 35.94 -9.92 -12.97
CA THR A 76 35.42 -9.39 -11.69
C THR A 76 34.92 -10.54 -10.81
N ARG A 77 35.20 -10.49 -9.49
CA ARG A 77 34.68 -11.47 -8.50
C ARG A 77 33.35 -11.03 -7.87
N MET A 78 32.88 -9.82 -8.20
CA MET A 78 31.63 -9.27 -7.68
C MET A 78 30.43 -9.86 -8.45
N LYS A 79 29.34 -10.07 -7.72
CA LYS A 79 28.05 -10.53 -8.23
C LYS A 79 26.96 -9.68 -7.59
N ALA A 80 25.95 -9.29 -8.34
CA ALA A 80 24.76 -8.73 -7.71
C ALA A 80 24.04 -9.86 -6.95
N LYS A 81 23.69 -9.60 -5.69
CA LYS A 81 22.91 -10.56 -4.90
C LYS A 81 21.47 -10.53 -5.43
N VAL A 82 21.01 -11.66 -5.96
CA VAL A 82 19.65 -11.88 -6.43
C VAL A 82 19.06 -13.05 -5.64
N LYS A 83 17.82 -12.89 -5.16
CA LYS A 83 17.08 -13.99 -4.51
C LYS A 83 16.48 -14.87 -5.59
N VAL A 84 17.18 -15.94 -5.97
CA VAL A 84 16.82 -16.76 -7.14
C VAL A 84 15.44 -17.39 -7.04
N ASP A 85 14.95 -17.67 -5.82
CA ASP A 85 13.64 -18.28 -5.61
C ASP A 85 12.48 -17.31 -5.88
N THR A 86 12.71 -15.99 -5.77
CA THR A 86 11.67 -14.95 -5.85
C THR A 86 11.91 -13.91 -6.93
N ALA A 87 13.06 -13.92 -7.61
CA ALA A 87 13.43 -12.90 -8.59
C ALA A 87 12.44 -12.77 -9.74
N SER A 88 11.83 -13.89 -10.15
CA SER A 88 10.83 -13.95 -11.23
C SER A 88 9.39 -13.95 -10.71
N GLU A 89 9.17 -13.63 -9.43
CA GLU A 89 7.88 -13.73 -8.77
C GLU A 89 7.23 -12.36 -8.54
N GLY A 90 5.91 -12.34 -8.41
CA GLY A 90 5.12 -11.14 -8.11
C GLY A 90 4.97 -10.19 -9.29
N ASN A 91 3.86 -9.47 -9.36
CA ASN A 91 3.67 -8.51 -10.44
C ASN A 91 4.60 -7.29 -10.30
N ARG A 92 4.70 -6.50 -11.37
CA ARG A 92 5.55 -5.31 -11.43
C ARG A 92 4.75 -4.05 -11.57
N PHE A 93 5.29 -2.95 -11.04
CA PHE A 93 4.79 -1.60 -11.25
C PHE A 93 5.89 -0.78 -11.93
N GLN A 94 5.52 0.00 -12.94
CA GLN A 94 6.44 0.86 -13.70
C GLN A 94 6.84 2.10 -12.88
N PHE A 95 7.69 1.93 -11.86
CA PHE A 95 8.20 3.06 -11.06
C PHE A 95 9.11 3.97 -11.88
N GLU A 96 9.84 3.40 -12.84
CA GLU A 96 10.76 4.10 -13.75
C GLU A 96 10.07 5.23 -14.53
N GLU A 97 8.80 5.03 -14.87
CA GLU A 97 8.00 6.03 -15.61
C GLU A 97 7.73 7.30 -14.77
N PHE A 98 7.92 7.25 -13.45
CA PHE A 98 7.67 8.37 -12.55
C PHE A 98 8.94 9.13 -12.14
N GLU A 99 10.13 8.54 -12.26
CA GLU A 99 11.40 9.11 -11.75
C GLU A 99 11.64 10.55 -12.23
N ASP A 100 11.44 10.79 -13.53
CA ASP A 100 11.65 12.10 -14.17
C ASP A 100 10.34 12.69 -14.75
N ASN A 101 9.18 12.28 -14.22
CA ASN A 101 7.88 12.67 -14.76
C ASN A 101 6.94 13.26 -13.70
N GLU A 102 7.16 14.54 -13.39
CA GLU A 102 6.34 15.30 -12.44
C GLU A 102 4.83 15.25 -12.78
N ARG A 103 4.49 15.11 -14.06
CA ARG A 103 3.09 15.01 -14.50
C ARG A 103 2.46 13.72 -14.01
N TYR A 104 3.13 12.57 -14.11
CA TYR A 104 2.59 11.31 -13.61
C TYR A 104 2.50 11.28 -12.09
N GLN A 105 3.52 11.80 -11.41
CA GLN A 105 3.49 11.96 -9.95
C GLN A 105 2.29 12.80 -9.53
N THR A 106 2.07 13.95 -10.20
CA THR A 106 0.92 14.82 -9.94
C THR A 106 -0.42 14.12 -10.18
N VAL A 107 -0.53 13.32 -11.24
CA VAL A 107 -1.77 12.54 -11.52
C VAL A 107 -2.05 11.54 -10.41
N LEU A 108 -1.03 10.80 -9.96
CA LEU A 108 -1.16 9.83 -8.88
C LEU A 108 -1.56 10.51 -7.57
N SER A 109 -0.88 11.61 -7.22
CA SER A 109 -1.22 12.43 -6.05
C SER A 109 -2.64 12.99 -6.13
N ASN A 110 -3.09 13.45 -7.30
CA ASN A 110 -4.45 13.96 -7.49
C ASN A 110 -5.50 12.87 -7.29
N VAL A 111 -5.27 11.65 -7.80
CA VAL A 111 -6.16 10.51 -7.55
C VAL A 111 -6.22 10.19 -6.05
N ARG A 112 -5.08 10.20 -5.37
CA ARG A 112 -5.00 10.05 -3.91
C ARG A 112 -5.85 11.11 -3.20
N TYR A 113 -5.67 12.39 -3.51
CA TYR A 113 -6.42 13.48 -2.90
C TYR A 113 -7.93 13.37 -3.17
N ALA A 114 -8.32 13.01 -4.40
CA ALA A 114 -9.71 12.81 -4.76
C ALA A 114 -10.36 11.60 -4.05
N LEU A 115 -9.61 10.53 -3.76
CA LEU A 115 -10.10 9.42 -2.93
C LEU A 115 -10.23 9.84 -1.46
N ALA A 116 -9.26 10.56 -0.92
CA ALA A 116 -9.25 11.00 0.48
C ALA A 116 -10.39 11.99 0.78
N ALA A 117 -10.71 12.88 -0.16
CA ALA A 117 -11.79 13.87 -0.03
C ALA A 117 -13.20 13.31 -0.32
N MET A 118 -13.32 12.06 -0.77
CA MET A 118 -14.63 11.48 -1.11
C MET A 118 -15.61 11.46 0.07
N PRO A 119 -15.20 11.08 1.30
CA PRO A 119 -16.09 11.06 2.46
C PRO A 119 -16.65 12.42 2.89
N ASP A 120 -16.03 13.52 2.46
CA ASP A 120 -16.55 14.87 2.71
C ASP A 120 -17.80 15.16 1.89
N GLN A 121 -17.93 14.51 0.72
CA GLN A 121 -19.10 14.61 -0.15
C GLN A 121 -20.19 13.64 0.30
N VAL A 122 -19.80 12.40 0.60
CA VAL A 122 -20.72 11.32 0.98
C VAL A 122 -20.15 10.56 2.16
N PRO A 123 -20.78 10.60 3.35
CA PRO A 123 -20.30 9.87 4.52
C PRO A 123 -20.15 8.38 4.24
N LEU A 124 -19.06 7.77 4.72
CA LEU A 124 -18.79 6.34 4.48
C LEU A 124 -19.92 5.43 5.02
N GLY A 125 -20.63 5.88 6.05
CA GLY A 125 -21.78 5.17 6.63
C GLY A 125 -22.95 4.94 5.66
N ALA A 126 -23.04 5.72 4.58
CA ALA A 126 -24.06 5.53 3.55
C ALA A 126 -23.80 4.32 2.63
N PHE A 127 -22.61 3.72 2.68
CA PHE A 127 -22.24 2.57 1.88
C PHE A 127 -22.33 1.26 2.67
N ASN A 128 -22.56 0.16 1.95
CA ASN A 128 -22.46 -1.18 2.54
C ASN A 128 -21.01 -1.52 2.89
N ARG A 129 -20.83 -2.52 3.78
CA ARG A 129 -19.51 -2.94 4.26
C ARG A 129 -18.53 -3.32 3.16
N ASN A 130 -18.97 -3.98 2.09
CA ASN A 130 -18.04 -4.39 1.03
C ASN A 130 -17.55 -3.19 0.20
N GLU A 131 -18.41 -2.20 -0.03
CA GLU A 131 -18.03 -0.97 -0.72
C GLU A 131 -17.07 -0.13 0.13
N GLN A 132 -17.29 -0.07 1.45
CA GLN A 132 -16.33 0.54 2.38
C GLN A 132 -14.98 -0.19 2.38
N LEU A 133 -14.97 -1.53 2.35
CA LEU A 133 -13.73 -2.31 2.27
C LEU A 133 -12.97 -1.98 0.99
N ALA A 134 -13.67 -1.95 -0.15
CA ALA A 134 -13.08 -1.58 -1.43
C ALA A 134 -12.46 -0.17 -1.38
N TYR A 135 -13.16 0.79 -0.78
CA TYR A 135 -12.65 2.14 -0.56
C TYR A 135 -11.32 2.16 0.21
N TRP A 136 -11.27 1.52 1.38
CA TRP A 136 -10.07 1.52 2.22
C TRP A 136 -8.88 0.86 1.54
N LEU A 137 -9.10 -0.27 0.85
CA LEU A 137 -8.05 -0.95 0.09
C LEU A 137 -7.52 -0.09 -1.05
N ASN A 138 -8.41 0.56 -1.82
CA ASN A 138 -8.00 1.43 -2.92
C ASN A 138 -7.26 2.67 -2.41
N LEU A 139 -7.76 3.33 -1.36
CA LEU A 139 -7.11 4.49 -0.76
C LEU A 139 -5.72 4.13 -0.22
N TYR A 140 -5.60 3.02 0.50
CA TYR A 140 -4.33 2.51 1.00
C TYR A 140 -3.34 2.26 -0.15
N ASN A 141 -3.75 1.51 -1.17
CA ASN A 141 -2.87 1.12 -2.27
C ASN A 141 -2.40 2.31 -3.11
N ILE A 142 -3.29 3.26 -3.40
CA ILE A 142 -2.90 4.49 -4.12
C ILE A 142 -1.96 5.35 -3.27
N THR A 143 -2.21 5.46 -1.98
CA THR A 143 -1.34 6.23 -1.07
C THR A 143 0.04 5.59 -0.95
N MET A 144 0.09 4.26 -0.83
CA MET A 144 1.34 3.49 -0.83
C MET A 144 2.12 3.74 -2.13
N LEU A 145 1.48 3.65 -3.29
CA LEU A 145 2.13 3.94 -4.57
C LEU A 145 2.68 5.37 -4.64
N ASP A 146 1.91 6.36 -4.17
CA ASP A 146 2.32 7.77 -4.18
C ASP A 146 3.58 8.02 -3.34
N GLU A 147 3.73 7.34 -2.20
CA GLU A 147 4.94 7.43 -1.39
C GLU A 147 6.11 6.63 -1.98
N LEU A 148 5.87 5.42 -2.49
CA LEU A 148 6.91 4.59 -3.11
C LEU A 148 7.55 5.28 -4.32
N VAL A 149 6.75 5.97 -5.13
CA VAL A 149 7.24 6.74 -6.28
C VAL A 149 8.22 7.85 -5.85
N LYS A 150 8.03 8.47 -4.68
CA LYS A 150 8.93 9.53 -4.17
C LYS A 150 10.27 8.99 -3.65
N MET A 151 10.28 7.73 -3.22
CA MET A 151 11.48 7.06 -2.69
C MET A 151 12.28 6.31 -3.76
N TYR A 152 11.67 6.08 -4.93
CA TYR A 152 12.36 5.48 -6.06
C TYR A 152 13.61 6.32 -6.46
N PRO A 153 14.78 5.71 -6.75
CA PRO A 153 15.05 4.29 -7.03
C PRO A 153 15.54 3.45 -5.84
N GLU A 154 15.08 3.69 -4.60
CA GLU A 154 15.46 2.85 -3.47
C GLU A 154 15.03 1.38 -3.67
N ARG A 155 16.02 0.48 -3.74
CA ARG A 155 15.79 -0.94 -4.01
C ARG A 155 15.21 -1.72 -2.84
N ASN A 156 15.69 -1.46 -1.62
CA ASN A 156 15.37 -2.27 -0.44
C ASN A 156 14.53 -1.48 0.54
N LEU A 157 13.23 -1.77 0.57
CA LEU A 157 12.26 -1.00 1.34
C LEU A 157 12.13 -1.46 2.80
N LYS A 158 13.02 -2.34 3.29
CA LYS A 158 12.92 -2.87 4.66
C LYS A 158 12.92 -1.75 5.70
N LYS A 159 13.76 -0.72 5.55
CA LYS A 159 13.85 0.38 6.52
C LYS A 159 12.66 1.35 6.43
N GLU A 160 12.09 1.49 5.23
CA GLU A 160 10.96 2.37 4.98
C GLU A 160 9.64 1.75 5.45
N LEU A 161 9.54 0.42 5.40
CA LEU A 161 8.35 -0.34 5.79
C LEU A 161 8.43 -0.93 7.22
N THR A 162 9.58 -0.84 7.89
CA THR A 162 9.75 -1.38 9.24
C THR A 162 10.53 -0.45 10.15
N GLY A 163 10.21 -0.49 11.44
CA GLY A 163 10.89 0.27 12.47
C GLY A 163 10.30 1.67 12.70
N ARG A 164 10.89 2.41 13.64
CA ARG A 164 10.31 3.65 14.20
C ARG A 164 10.32 4.85 13.26
N LYS A 165 10.99 4.76 12.11
CA LYS A 165 11.08 5.81 11.10
C LYS A 165 10.30 5.46 9.84
N SER A 166 9.47 4.43 9.90
CA SER A 166 8.65 4.01 8.76
C SER A 166 7.65 5.12 8.42
N PHE A 167 7.55 5.47 7.13
CA PHE A 167 6.56 6.43 6.64
C PHE A 167 5.11 5.94 6.83
N LEU A 168 4.92 4.63 7.13
CA LEU A 168 3.61 4.06 7.39
C LEU A 168 2.91 4.67 8.62
N ASP A 169 3.67 5.29 9.53
CA ASP A 169 3.15 6.01 10.69
C ASP A 169 2.87 7.50 10.42
N ASP A 170 3.33 8.04 9.29
CA ASP A 170 3.16 9.44 8.93
C ASP A 170 1.69 9.75 8.60
N LYS A 171 1.23 10.96 8.95
CA LYS A 171 -0.13 11.43 8.64
C LYS A 171 -0.21 11.91 7.18
N LEU A 172 -0.28 10.96 6.26
CA LEU A 172 -0.28 11.17 4.81
C LEU A 172 -1.64 11.61 4.26
N LEU A 173 -2.72 11.34 5.00
CA LEU A 173 -4.09 11.50 4.53
C LEU A 173 -4.91 12.32 5.53
N THR A 174 -5.94 12.99 5.01
CA THR A 174 -7.04 13.53 5.82
C THR A 174 -8.34 13.00 5.23
N VAL A 175 -9.12 12.27 6.03
CA VAL A 175 -10.37 11.65 5.60
C VAL A 175 -11.47 12.05 6.58
N ALA A 176 -12.54 12.67 6.09
CA ALA A 176 -13.63 13.20 6.93
C ALA A 176 -13.10 14.08 8.09
N GLY A 177 -12.12 14.93 7.79
CA GLY A 177 -11.46 15.81 8.77
C GLY A 177 -10.45 15.15 9.71
N GLN A 178 -10.28 13.83 9.67
CA GLN A 178 -9.35 13.10 10.53
C GLN A 178 -8.01 12.86 9.81
N PRO A 179 -6.86 13.28 10.37
CA PRO A 179 -5.54 12.91 9.85
C PRO A 179 -5.28 11.42 10.09
N LEU A 180 -4.89 10.70 9.04
CA LEU A 180 -4.67 9.25 9.02
C LEU A 180 -3.29 8.88 8.44
N SER A 181 -2.69 7.85 9.01
CA SER A 181 -1.56 7.13 8.43
C SER A 181 -2.00 5.82 7.76
N LEU A 182 -1.08 5.19 7.02
CA LEU A 182 -1.33 3.86 6.44
C LEU A 182 -1.50 2.80 7.55
N ASN A 183 -0.76 2.92 8.65
CA ASN A 183 -0.91 2.05 9.82
C ASN A 183 -2.24 2.27 10.54
N ASP A 184 -2.77 3.49 10.60
CA ASP A 184 -4.11 3.74 11.15
C ASP A 184 -5.19 2.99 10.35
N ILE A 185 -5.04 2.93 9.02
CA ILE A 185 -5.94 2.16 8.15
C ILE A 185 -5.76 0.65 8.40
N GLN A 186 -4.52 0.15 8.30
CA GLN A 186 -4.22 -1.29 8.35
C GLN A 186 -4.44 -1.93 9.71
N TYR A 187 -4.03 -1.28 10.79
CA TYR A 187 -4.06 -1.83 12.16
C TYR A 187 -5.16 -1.22 13.04
N GLY A 188 -5.78 -0.12 12.61
CA GLY A 188 -6.89 0.53 13.32
C GLY A 188 -8.24 0.24 12.67
N ILE A 189 -8.50 0.86 11.52
CA ILE A 189 -9.82 0.86 10.88
C ILE A 189 -10.19 -0.54 10.35
N LEU A 190 -9.30 -1.20 9.60
CA LEU A 190 -9.61 -2.48 8.96
C LEU A 190 -9.89 -3.60 9.97
N PRO A 191 -9.06 -3.88 11.01
CA PRO A 191 -9.33 -4.95 11.96
C PRO A 191 -10.57 -4.67 12.81
N THR A 192 -10.87 -3.39 13.05
CA THR A 192 -12.04 -2.96 13.81
C THR A 192 -13.35 -3.18 13.04
N ASN A 193 -13.34 -2.89 11.74
CA ASN A 193 -14.54 -2.99 10.89
C ASN A 193 -14.74 -4.40 10.31
N TYR A 194 -13.65 -5.15 10.13
CA TYR A 194 -13.62 -6.49 9.54
C TYR A 194 -12.86 -7.46 10.47
N PRO A 195 -13.37 -7.72 11.68
CA PRO A 195 -12.71 -8.60 12.62
C PRO A 195 -12.69 -10.04 12.09
N ALA A 196 -11.60 -10.76 12.36
CA ALA A 196 -11.38 -12.16 11.97
C ALA A 196 -11.43 -12.41 10.44
N ASP A 197 -11.08 -11.41 9.65
CA ASP A 197 -11.02 -11.51 8.19
C ASP A 197 -9.58 -11.37 7.66
N PRO A 198 -8.77 -12.44 7.73
CA PRO A 198 -7.39 -12.40 7.27
C PRO A 198 -7.28 -12.15 5.76
N LEU A 199 -8.37 -12.24 4.98
CA LEU A 199 -8.30 -11.96 3.54
C LEU A 199 -7.94 -10.50 3.24
N VAL A 200 -8.24 -9.58 4.16
CA VAL A 200 -7.97 -8.15 3.99
C VAL A 200 -6.48 -7.87 3.75
N ILE A 201 -5.57 -8.64 4.38
CA ILE A 201 -4.12 -8.42 4.23
C ILE A 201 -3.66 -8.59 2.78
N TYR A 202 -4.32 -9.45 1.99
CA TYR A 202 -3.99 -9.67 0.58
C TYR A 202 -4.40 -8.51 -0.34
N GLY A 203 -5.17 -7.57 0.22
CA GLY A 203 -5.55 -6.34 -0.45
C GLY A 203 -4.59 -5.18 -0.22
N LEU A 204 -3.65 -5.29 0.73
CA LEU A 204 -2.76 -4.23 1.17
C LEU A 204 -1.38 -4.40 0.52
N TYR A 205 -1.16 -3.65 -0.54
CA TYR A 205 0.09 -3.67 -1.29
C TYR A 205 1.23 -2.98 -0.52
N GLN A 206 2.44 -3.56 -0.53
CA GLN A 206 3.60 -3.00 0.19
C GLN A 206 4.75 -2.55 -0.73
N GLY A 207 4.62 -2.69 -2.05
CA GLY A 207 5.69 -2.33 -2.99
C GLY A 207 6.85 -3.31 -3.09
N ILE A 208 6.86 -4.38 -2.28
CA ILE A 208 7.95 -5.36 -2.23
C ILE A 208 7.56 -6.71 -2.84
N ILE A 209 8.55 -7.43 -3.36
CA ILE A 209 8.35 -8.77 -3.93
C ILE A 209 7.72 -9.72 -2.91
N GLY A 210 8.18 -9.68 -1.65
CA GLY A 210 7.73 -10.57 -0.57
C GLY A 210 6.33 -10.30 -0.01
N ALA A 211 5.49 -9.50 -0.67
CA ALA A 211 4.13 -9.17 -0.24
C ALA A 211 3.10 -9.39 -1.37
N PRO A 212 1.78 -9.48 -1.09
CA PRO A 212 0.76 -9.72 -2.10
C PRO A 212 0.78 -8.74 -3.29
N ASN A 213 0.30 -9.21 -4.45
CA ASN A 213 0.28 -8.41 -5.69
C ASN A 213 -0.66 -7.21 -5.58
N ILE A 214 -0.27 -6.10 -6.18
CA ILE A 214 -1.22 -5.04 -6.54
C ILE A 214 -2.11 -5.52 -7.69
N ARG A 215 -3.38 -5.12 -7.77
CA ARG A 215 -4.25 -5.53 -8.88
C ARG A 215 -4.13 -4.56 -10.06
N LYS A 216 -4.43 -5.03 -11.27
CA LYS A 216 -4.56 -4.18 -12.48
C LYS A 216 -5.86 -3.37 -12.54
N SER A 217 -6.71 -3.51 -11.52
CA SER A 217 -8.00 -2.83 -11.39
C SER A 217 -8.26 -2.57 -9.92
N ALA A 218 -9.07 -1.55 -9.65
CA ALA A 218 -9.51 -1.19 -8.32
C ALA A 218 -10.35 -2.31 -7.68
N TYR A 219 -10.33 -2.36 -6.36
CA TYR A 219 -11.32 -3.11 -5.59
C TYR A 219 -12.70 -2.47 -5.76
N ARG A 220 -13.75 -3.29 -5.83
CA ARG A 220 -15.15 -2.84 -5.95
C ARG A 220 -16.02 -3.62 -4.98
N GLY A 221 -16.99 -3.00 -4.30
CA GLY A 221 -17.74 -3.68 -3.25
C GLY A 221 -18.44 -4.96 -3.72
N ALA A 222 -18.96 -4.97 -4.94
CA ALA A 222 -19.59 -6.17 -5.52
C ALA A 222 -18.62 -7.37 -5.66
N THR A 223 -17.31 -7.14 -5.79
CA THR A 223 -16.32 -8.19 -6.09
C THR A 223 -15.15 -8.26 -5.11
N VAL A 224 -15.07 -7.36 -4.12
CA VAL A 224 -13.89 -7.20 -3.25
C VAL A 224 -13.48 -8.49 -2.58
N ARG A 225 -14.43 -9.28 -2.09
CA ARG A 225 -14.19 -10.57 -1.43
C ARG A 225 -13.52 -11.57 -2.37
N LYS A 226 -14.01 -11.66 -3.61
CA LYS A 226 -13.42 -12.51 -4.65
C LYS A 226 -12.03 -11.99 -5.04
N GLN A 227 -11.88 -10.68 -5.21
CA GLN A 227 -10.59 -10.07 -5.56
C GLN A 227 -9.53 -10.36 -4.48
N LEU A 228 -9.89 -10.28 -3.19
CA LEU A 228 -8.99 -10.65 -2.09
C LEU A 228 -8.63 -12.14 -2.10
N ALA A 229 -9.61 -13.02 -2.31
CA ALA A 229 -9.38 -14.46 -2.40
C ALA A 229 -8.47 -14.83 -3.59
N ASP A 230 -8.67 -14.22 -4.76
CA ASP A 230 -7.81 -14.42 -5.94
C ASP A 230 -6.36 -14.00 -5.66
N ASN A 231 -6.17 -12.88 -4.94
CA ASN A 231 -4.84 -12.42 -4.51
C ASN A 231 -4.22 -13.38 -3.48
N ALA A 232 -5.02 -13.91 -2.55
CA ALA A 232 -4.59 -14.90 -1.58
C ALA A 232 -4.12 -16.19 -2.26
N GLU A 233 -4.91 -16.74 -3.17
CA GLU A 233 -4.57 -17.94 -3.95
C GLU A 233 -3.25 -17.74 -4.71
N THR A 234 -3.08 -16.58 -5.35
CA THR A 234 -1.87 -16.27 -6.12
C THR A 234 -0.64 -16.12 -5.22
N PHE A 235 -0.77 -15.47 -4.05
CA PHE A 235 0.35 -15.25 -3.14
C PHE A 235 0.75 -16.53 -2.42
N VAL A 236 -0.22 -17.27 -1.86
CA VAL A 236 0.02 -18.52 -1.13
C VAL A 236 0.73 -19.53 -2.03
N ASN A 237 0.34 -19.65 -3.30
CA ASN A 237 0.94 -20.62 -4.21
C ASN A 237 2.22 -20.14 -4.92
N ALA A 238 2.82 -19.03 -4.46
CA ALA A 238 4.08 -18.52 -5.00
C ALA A 238 5.26 -18.77 -4.05
N ASN A 239 6.48 -18.88 -4.59
CA ASN A 239 7.70 -19.02 -3.79
C ASN A 239 7.89 -17.88 -2.78
N ARG A 240 7.38 -16.69 -3.06
CA ARG A 240 7.39 -15.54 -2.14
C ARG A 240 6.37 -15.63 -1.00
N GLY A 241 5.43 -16.58 -1.06
CA GLY A 241 4.36 -16.77 -0.08
C GLY A 241 4.57 -17.99 0.80
N THR A 242 4.81 -19.16 0.21
CA THR A 242 5.11 -20.40 0.93
C THR A 242 6.09 -21.29 0.16
N GLN A 243 6.93 -22.04 0.87
CA GLN A 243 7.81 -23.06 0.30
C GLN A 243 8.01 -24.22 1.28
N ALA A 244 7.92 -25.45 0.80
CA ALA A 244 8.36 -26.62 1.54
C ALA A 244 9.90 -26.71 1.49
N ARG A 245 10.57 -26.74 2.66
CA ARG A 245 12.02 -26.92 2.76
C ARG A 245 12.40 -27.94 3.81
N ASP A 246 12.98 -29.06 3.35
CA ASP A 246 13.45 -30.14 4.21
C ASP A 246 12.36 -30.60 5.20
N ASP A 247 12.58 -30.41 6.51
CA ASP A 247 11.66 -30.78 7.58
C ASP A 247 10.71 -29.64 8.02
N ASP A 248 10.91 -28.43 7.50
CA ASP A 248 10.17 -27.21 7.87
C ASP A 248 9.31 -26.69 6.70
N PHE A 249 8.31 -25.89 7.04
CA PHE A 249 7.45 -25.22 6.05
C PHE A 249 7.65 -23.71 6.16
N GLU A 250 8.38 -23.16 5.19
CA GLU A 250 8.69 -21.74 5.15
C GLU A 250 7.47 -20.95 4.66
N VAL A 251 7.18 -19.85 5.36
CA VAL A 251 6.13 -18.90 5.01
C VAL A 251 6.73 -17.51 4.89
N SER A 252 6.04 -16.62 4.18
CA SER A 252 6.44 -15.23 4.09
C SER A 252 6.48 -14.55 5.46
N SER A 253 7.56 -13.79 5.71
CA SER A 253 7.64 -12.82 6.81
C SER A 253 6.47 -11.82 6.81
N PHE A 254 5.75 -11.70 5.69
CA PHE A 254 4.49 -10.95 5.60
C PHE A 254 3.42 -11.46 6.57
N TYR A 255 3.36 -12.77 6.83
CA TYR A 255 2.40 -13.32 7.80
C TYR A 255 2.77 -12.95 9.23
N GLU A 256 4.05 -12.97 9.58
CA GLU A 256 4.53 -12.55 10.91
C GLU A 256 4.15 -11.09 11.20
N ARG A 257 4.29 -10.20 10.21
CA ARG A 257 3.87 -8.78 10.32
C ARG A 257 2.37 -8.61 10.51
N ASN A 258 1.57 -9.58 10.05
CA ASN A 258 0.12 -9.58 10.18
C ASN A 258 -0.36 -10.62 11.21
N SER A 259 0.50 -11.02 12.15
CA SER A 259 0.22 -12.03 13.19
C SER A 259 -0.97 -11.70 14.09
N HIS A 260 -1.40 -10.44 14.17
CA HIS A 260 -2.61 -10.06 14.90
C HIS A 260 -3.91 -10.70 14.36
N TYR A 261 -3.91 -11.23 13.12
CA TYR A 261 -5.01 -12.04 12.59
C TYR A 261 -4.93 -13.53 12.96
N PHE A 262 -3.80 -13.99 13.53
CA PHE A 262 -3.48 -15.39 13.81
C PHE A 262 -3.04 -15.51 15.28
N ALA A 263 -4.00 -15.69 16.19
CA ALA A 263 -3.76 -15.68 17.63
C ALA A 263 -2.84 -16.83 18.06
N ASP A 264 -3.08 -18.02 17.50
CA ASP A 264 -2.11 -19.12 17.46
C ASP A 264 -1.47 -19.10 16.07
N PHE A 265 -0.29 -18.49 15.95
CA PHE A 265 0.35 -18.24 14.65
C PHE A 265 0.45 -19.51 13.80
N ASP A 266 0.92 -20.63 14.35
CA ASP A 266 1.08 -21.87 13.60
C ASP A 266 -0.27 -22.50 13.25
N ALA A 267 -1.18 -22.62 14.21
CA ALA A 267 -2.45 -23.31 14.00
C ALA A 267 -3.41 -22.51 13.09
N ASP A 268 -3.58 -21.22 13.36
CA ASP A 268 -4.51 -20.35 12.65
C ASP A 268 -4.01 -20.06 11.23
N LEU A 269 -2.70 -19.78 11.06
CA LEU A 269 -2.14 -19.57 9.73
C LEU A 269 -2.20 -20.85 8.90
N LYS A 270 -1.88 -22.01 9.49
CA LYS A 270 -2.02 -23.30 8.78
C LYS A 270 -3.46 -23.53 8.33
N ALA A 271 -4.44 -23.28 9.19
CA ALA A 271 -5.86 -23.40 8.84
C ALA A 271 -6.25 -22.44 7.71
N HIS A 272 -5.74 -21.21 7.74
CA HIS A 272 -5.96 -20.21 6.70
C HIS A 272 -5.34 -20.62 5.35
N LEU A 273 -4.05 -20.98 5.34
CA LEU A 273 -3.31 -21.40 4.15
C LEU A 273 -3.93 -22.64 3.48
N MET A 274 -4.48 -23.57 4.27
CA MET A 274 -5.16 -24.76 3.78
C MET A 274 -6.39 -24.47 2.91
N ASN A 275 -6.93 -23.25 2.90
CA ASN A 275 -8.02 -22.86 2.01
C ASN A 275 -7.55 -22.53 0.58
N PHE A 276 -6.27 -22.21 0.40
CA PHE A 276 -5.73 -21.67 -0.85
C PHE A 276 -4.62 -22.54 -1.45
N ILE A 277 -3.86 -23.22 -0.59
CA ILE A 277 -2.67 -23.95 -1.05
C ILE A 277 -3.05 -25.21 -1.83
N ASP A 278 -2.36 -25.41 -2.95
CA ASP A 278 -2.53 -26.54 -3.85
C ASP A 278 -1.24 -27.37 -4.01
N GLY A 279 -1.32 -28.42 -4.84
CA GLY A 279 -0.16 -29.22 -5.23
C GLY A 279 0.56 -29.95 -4.09
N GLU A 280 1.87 -30.14 -4.26
CA GLU A 280 2.74 -30.84 -3.31
C GLU A 280 2.91 -30.05 -1.99
N GLU A 281 2.90 -28.73 -2.09
CA GLU A 281 2.99 -27.80 -0.96
C GLU A 281 1.87 -28.00 0.05
N ARG A 282 0.66 -28.35 -0.40
CA ARG A 282 -0.45 -28.71 0.48
C ARG A 282 -0.14 -29.91 1.37
N VAL A 283 0.51 -30.93 0.81
CA VAL A 283 0.87 -32.15 1.56
C VAL A 283 1.95 -31.82 2.59
N ALA A 284 2.96 -31.06 2.20
CA ALA A 284 4.02 -30.60 3.09
C ALA A 284 3.46 -29.76 4.26
N LEU A 285 2.57 -28.80 3.97
CA LEU A 285 1.90 -27.99 4.99
C LEU A 285 1.09 -28.86 5.95
N GLN A 286 0.45 -29.93 5.46
CA GLN A 286 -0.35 -30.82 6.31
C GLN A 286 0.51 -31.53 7.35
N SER A 287 1.71 -31.97 6.98
CA SER A 287 2.68 -32.59 7.88
C SER A 287 3.44 -31.59 8.76
N ALA A 288 3.54 -30.33 8.33
CA ALA A 288 4.29 -29.30 9.05
C ALA A 288 3.72 -29.08 10.46
N ARG A 289 4.61 -29.12 11.46
CA ARG A 289 4.26 -28.83 12.85
C ARG A 289 4.46 -27.36 13.22
N ARG A 290 5.37 -26.69 12.51
CA ARG A 290 5.74 -25.30 12.69
C ARG A 290 5.83 -24.64 11.32
N LEU A 291 5.44 -23.37 11.26
CA LEU A 291 5.58 -22.50 10.11
C LEU A 291 6.73 -21.53 10.37
N ASP A 292 7.71 -21.49 9.48
CA ASP A 292 8.89 -20.66 9.66
C ASP A 292 8.82 -19.40 8.79
N PRO A 293 8.68 -18.18 9.35
CA PRO A 293 8.50 -16.95 8.58
C PRO A 293 9.79 -16.42 7.93
N ASP A 294 10.56 -17.27 7.25
CA ASP A 294 11.90 -16.96 6.72
C ASP A 294 11.89 -16.42 5.28
N ILE A 295 10.78 -16.55 4.54
CA ILE A 295 10.69 -15.98 3.19
C ILE A 295 10.57 -14.47 3.31
N ASP A 296 11.70 -13.79 3.17
CA ASP A 296 11.79 -12.34 3.14
C ASP A 296 12.22 -11.89 1.74
N ASP A 297 11.55 -10.92 1.13
CA ASP A 297 12.07 -10.23 -0.05
C ASP A 297 11.59 -8.79 -0.06
N TRP A 298 12.47 -7.91 0.43
CA TRP A 298 12.23 -6.48 0.57
C TRP A 298 12.58 -5.69 -0.69
N THR A 299 12.92 -6.38 -1.78
CA THR A 299 13.21 -5.75 -3.06
C THR A 299 11.93 -5.10 -3.58
N ILE A 300 12.03 -3.86 -4.06
CA ILE A 300 10.94 -3.17 -4.73
C ILE A 300 10.46 -3.95 -5.98
N THR A 301 9.21 -3.77 -6.33
CA THR A 301 8.50 -4.44 -7.44
C THR A 301 8.63 -3.67 -8.76
N ASP A 302 9.84 -3.24 -9.09
CA ASP A 302 10.16 -2.50 -10.31
C ASP A 302 10.53 -3.44 -11.48
N LEU A 303 10.67 -2.88 -12.69
CA LEU A 303 10.98 -3.68 -13.87
C LEU A 303 12.48 -3.91 -14.03
N TYR A 304 13.29 -2.85 -13.91
CA TYR A 304 14.71 -2.93 -14.22
C TYR A 304 15.58 -1.87 -13.55
N GLY A 305 15.05 -0.76 -13.05
CA GLY A 305 15.91 0.35 -12.62
C GLY A 305 16.64 0.14 -11.28
N SER A 306 16.23 -0.82 -10.45
CA SER A 306 16.84 -1.13 -9.16
C SER A 306 17.97 -2.18 -9.23
N VAL A 307 18.18 -2.82 -10.39
CA VAL A 307 19.21 -3.85 -10.56
C VAL A 307 20.57 -3.20 -10.85
N ALA A 308 21.51 -3.30 -9.90
CA ALA A 308 22.88 -2.86 -10.13
C ALA A 308 23.57 -3.77 -11.17
N ASN A 309 23.96 -3.20 -12.31
CA ASN A 309 24.85 -3.86 -13.26
C ASN A 309 26.27 -3.87 -12.67
N ILE A 310 26.71 -5.04 -12.19
CA ILE A 310 28.05 -5.26 -11.64
C ILE A 310 28.84 -6.13 -12.61
N GLY A 311 29.63 -5.49 -13.49
CA GLY A 311 30.46 -6.17 -14.48
C GLY A 311 30.42 -5.45 -15.83
N GLY A 312 31.58 -5.31 -16.48
CA GLY A 312 31.71 -4.64 -17.78
C GLY A 312 32.61 -3.40 -17.82
N SER A 313 33.75 -3.38 -17.11
CA SER A 313 34.83 -2.44 -17.43
C SER A 313 35.69 -3.00 -18.57
N PHE A 314 35.15 -2.98 -19.79
CA PHE A 314 36.00 -2.55 -20.89
C PHE A 314 35.79 -1.06 -20.99
N ALA A 315 36.82 -0.31 -20.61
CA ALA A 315 36.91 1.12 -20.75
C ALA A 315 36.41 1.60 -22.12
N ASN A 316 35.18 2.08 -22.19
CA ASN A 316 34.58 2.72 -23.37
C ASN A 316 34.61 4.26 -23.25
N SER A 317 35.20 4.81 -22.19
CA SER A 317 35.45 6.24 -22.05
C SER A 317 36.73 6.62 -22.83
N LYS A 318 36.64 7.66 -23.68
CA LYS A 318 37.74 8.19 -24.51
C LYS A 318 39.05 8.42 -23.74
N ALA A 319 38.98 8.69 -22.43
CA ALA A 319 40.15 8.93 -21.58
C ALA A 319 41.00 7.67 -21.33
N ALA A 320 40.38 6.48 -21.29
CA ALA A 320 41.10 5.24 -21.03
C ALA A 320 41.66 4.55 -22.30
N MET A 321 41.20 4.96 -23.50
CA MET A 321 41.82 4.56 -24.77
C MET A 321 43.04 5.42 -25.17
N LEU A 322 43.26 6.55 -24.50
CA LEU A 322 44.42 7.42 -24.75
C LEU A 322 45.68 6.98 -24.00
N ASP A 323 45.56 6.17 -22.96
CA ASP A 323 46.69 5.70 -22.12
C ASP A 323 47.27 4.34 -22.59
N SER A 324 46.59 3.63 -23.49
CA SER A 324 47.05 2.32 -23.99
C SER A 324 47.89 2.39 -25.28
N VAL A 325 48.28 3.58 -25.75
CA VAL A 325 49.21 3.75 -26.87
C VAL A 325 50.60 4.10 -26.34
N SER A 326 51.26 3.10 -25.75
CA SER A 326 52.70 3.06 -25.69
C SER A 326 53.21 2.53 -27.02
N THR A 327 53.96 3.37 -27.74
CA THR A 327 54.59 3.06 -29.02
C THR A 327 55.63 1.95 -28.87
N GLN A 328 55.27 0.72 -29.20
CA GLN A 328 56.25 -0.26 -29.67
C GLN A 328 56.21 -0.29 -31.20
N GLN A 329 57.24 0.32 -31.79
CA GLN A 329 57.55 0.21 -33.20
C GLN A 329 58.50 -0.97 -33.43
N PRO A 330 58.09 -1.93 -34.27
CA PRO A 330 59.03 -2.67 -35.11
C PRO A 330 58.70 -2.37 -36.58
N GLY A 331 59.72 -1.91 -37.32
CA GLY A 331 59.58 -1.60 -38.73
C GLY A 331 59.51 -2.84 -39.61
N ASN A 332 58.84 -2.73 -40.76
CA ASN A 332 59.38 -2.98 -42.12
C ASN A 332 58.32 -2.61 -43.20
N PRO A 333 58.61 -2.66 -44.52
CA PRO A 333 58.63 -1.47 -45.38
C PRO A 333 57.44 -1.31 -46.34
N ILE A 334 57.40 -0.14 -46.97
CA ILE A 334 56.40 0.35 -47.94
C ILE A 334 56.46 -0.42 -49.26
N GLU A 335 55.30 -0.80 -49.81
CA GLU A 335 55.10 -0.99 -51.26
C GLU A 335 53.88 -0.18 -51.77
N PRO A 336 53.96 0.50 -52.94
CA PRO A 336 52.90 1.36 -53.44
C PRO A 336 52.09 0.73 -54.59
N GLY A 337 50.77 0.60 -54.40
CA GLY A 337 49.79 0.49 -55.49
C GLY A 337 48.91 -0.76 -55.50
N SER A 338 47.67 -0.64 -54.99
CA SER A 338 46.43 -1.18 -55.57
C SER A 338 45.19 -0.79 -54.73
N PRO A 339 44.03 -0.51 -55.35
CA PRO A 339 42.79 -0.16 -54.66
C PRO A 339 41.94 -1.41 -54.41
N ALA A 340 41.50 -1.63 -53.17
CA ALA A 340 40.44 -2.59 -52.86
C ALA A 340 39.72 -2.17 -51.58
N GLY A 341 38.52 -1.61 -51.72
CA GLY A 341 37.50 -1.74 -50.68
C GLY A 341 37.10 -3.20 -50.55
N PRO A 342 36.57 -3.61 -49.38
CA PRO A 342 35.11 -3.76 -49.37
C PRO A 342 34.44 -3.34 -48.05
N ALA A 343 33.26 -2.75 -48.24
CA ALA A 343 32.02 -2.92 -47.49
C ALA A 343 32.10 -3.35 -46.01
N PHE A 344 31.81 -2.39 -45.12
CA PHE A 344 31.19 -2.71 -43.82
C PHE A 344 29.72 -2.34 -43.86
N ALA A 345 28.89 -3.39 -43.75
CA ALA A 345 27.47 -3.31 -43.51
C ALA A 345 27.20 -2.58 -42.18
N GLN A 346 26.40 -1.52 -42.25
CA GLN A 346 25.71 -0.98 -41.08
C GLN A 346 24.49 -1.85 -40.83
N THR A 347 24.47 -2.59 -39.73
CA THR A 347 23.26 -3.28 -39.26
C THR A 347 23.34 -3.46 -37.74
N LEU A 348 22.41 -2.79 -37.04
CA LEU A 348 21.75 -3.12 -35.76
C LEU A 348 22.64 -3.23 -34.50
N GLY A 349 22.31 -2.60 -33.36
CA GLY A 349 21.14 -1.81 -33.01
C GLY A 349 21.30 -1.27 -31.58
N ASN A 350 21.22 0.05 -31.45
CA ASN A 350 20.83 0.72 -30.21
C ASN A 350 19.48 1.36 -30.50
N THR A 351 18.42 0.56 -30.36
CA THR A 351 17.04 1.02 -30.39
C THR A 351 16.26 0.23 -29.35
N MET A 352 16.29 0.65 -28.09
CA MET A 352 15.25 0.36 -27.10
C MET A 352 15.16 1.52 -26.11
N SER A 353 14.62 2.65 -26.60
CA SER A 353 14.08 3.73 -25.77
C SER A 353 13.07 4.56 -26.59
N ALA A 354 12.14 3.88 -27.27
CA ALA A 354 11.13 4.58 -28.08
C ALA A 354 9.91 3.71 -28.37
N SER A 355 9.29 3.07 -27.36
CA SER A 355 7.99 2.41 -27.60
C SER A 355 7.27 2.02 -26.30
N PHE A 356 7.06 2.94 -25.36
CA PHE A 356 6.02 2.79 -24.32
C PHE A 356 5.24 4.08 -23.99
N SER A 357 5.49 5.21 -24.67
CA SER A 357 4.85 6.50 -24.38
C SER A 357 3.41 6.70 -24.91
N MET A 358 2.74 5.63 -25.37
CA MET A 358 1.38 5.72 -25.95
C MET A 358 0.19 5.74 -24.97
N PRO A 359 0.24 5.30 -23.69
CA PRO A 359 -0.96 5.34 -22.83
C PRO A 359 -1.25 6.72 -22.22
N THR A 360 -0.38 7.70 -22.47
CA THR A 360 -0.26 8.95 -21.71
C THR A 360 -1.41 9.94 -21.91
N ALA A 361 -1.91 10.09 -23.14
CA ALA A 361 -3.02 10.99 -23.43
C ALA A 361 -4.37 10.41 -22.95
N SER A 362 -4.57 9.10 -23.08
CA SER A 362 -5.82 8.43 -22.66
C SER A 362 -5.96 8.33 -21.15
N VAL A 363 -4.86 8.19 -20.42
CA VAL A 363 -4.86 8.19 -18.95
C VAL A 363 -5.33 9.54 -18.43
N MET A 364 -4.75 10.62 -18.96
CA MET A 364 -5.04 12.01 -18.56
C MET A 364 -6.48 12.44 -18.87
N ALA A 365 -7.04 12.02 -20.01
CA ALA A 365 -8.41 12.38 -20.37
C ALA A 365 -9.44 11.69 -19.47
N LYS A 366 -9.13 10.50 -18.93
CA LYS A 366 -10.03 9.72 -18.07
C LYS A 366 -9.89 10.06 -16.58
N THR A 367 -8.70 10.44 -16.10
CA THR A 367 -8.47 10.84 -14.70
C THR A 367 -9.05 12.22 -14.34
N LEU A 368 -9.49 13.02 -15.32
CA LEU A 368 -10.13 14.32 -15.10
C LEU A 368 -11.62 14.25 -14.73
N ASN A 369 -12.24 13.06 -14.70
CA ASN A 369 -13.60 12.92 -14.21
C ASN A 369 -13.61 12.96 -12.68
N ALA A 370 -13.73 14.17 -12.12
CA ALA A 370 -13.83 14.42 -10.68
C ALA A 370 -15.10 13.85 -10.03
N MET A 371 -16.06 13.34 -10.81
CA MET A 371 -17.32 12.79 -10.31
C MET A 371 -17.20 11.28 -10.09
N ARG A 372 -16.96 10.87 -8.84
CA ARG A 372 -16.97 9.44 -8.41
C ARG A 372 -18.38 8.85 -8.25
N PHE A 373 -19.40 9.68 -8.39
CA PHE A 373 -20.80 9.31 -8.28
C PHE A 373 -21.55 9.77 -9.52
N SER A 374 -22.57 9.02 -9.94
CA SER A 374 -23.49 9.53 -10.96
C SER A 374 -24.24 10.77 -10.43
N PRO A 375 -24.65 11.72 -11.29
CA PRO A 375 -25.35 12.93 -10.86
C PRO A 375 -26.61 12.65 -10.03
N ASP A 376 -27.37 11.62 -10.41
CA ASP A 376 -28.61 11.22 -9.72
C ASP A 376 -28.33 10.67 -8.33
N VAL A 377 -27.29 9.83 -8.21
CA VAL A 377 -26.83 9.29 -6.93
C VAL A 377 -26.31 10.41 -6.03
N LEU A 378 -25.56 11.38 -6.59
CA LEU A 378 -25.02 12.50 -5.83
C LEU A 378 -26.15 13.41 -5.29
N ALA A 379 -27.19 13.66 -6.07
CA ALA A 379 -28.37 14.43 -5.60
C ALA A 379 -29.12 13.71 -4.47
N GLN A 380 -29.32 12.39 -4.60
CA GLN A 380 -29.95 11.57 -3.55
C GLN A 380 -29.10 11.52 -2.28
N LEU A 381 -27.78 11.44 -2.42
CA LEU A 381 -26.83 11.41 -1.32
C LEU A 381 -26.72 12.77 -0.60
N GLN A 382 -26.80 13.88 -1.33
CA GLN A 382 -26.85 15.21 -0.73
C GLN A 382 -28.12 15.44 0.10
N ASP A 383 -29.27 14.98 -0.37
CA ASP A 383 -30.52 15.01 0.39
C ASP A 383 -30.42 14.13 1.66
N LEU A 384 -29.80 12.95 1.58
CA LEU A 384 -29.55 12.09 2.75
C LEU A 384 -28.62 12.77 3.77
N LYS A 385 -27.51 13.36 3.31
CA LYS A 385 -26.59 14.10 4.18
C LYS A 385 -27.28 15.28 4.86
N ALA A 386 -28.07 16.06 4.12
CA ALA A 386 -28.82 17.19 4.68
C ALA A 386 -29.85 16.74 5.73
N ARG A 387 -30.50 15.59 5.53
CA ARG A 387 -31.41 15.00 6.53
C ARG A 387 -30.68 14.49 7.76
N GLU A 388 -29.51 13.88 7.59
CA GLU A 388 -28.68 13.43 8.70
C GLU A 388 -28.21 14.64 9.53
N GLU A 389 -27.67 15.68 8.87
CA GLU A 389 -27.29 16.94 9.52
C GLU A 389 -28.48 17.61 10.23
N ALA A 390 -29.66 17.64 9.62
CA ALA A 390 -30.88 18.16 10.24
C ALA A 390 -31.32 17.32 11.45
N ALA A 391 -31.21 15.99 11.39
CA ALA A 391 -31.54 15.11 12.50
C ALA A 391 -30.53 15.20 13.66
N TYR A 392 -29.25 15.47 13.36
CA TYR A 392 -28.24 15.79 14.37
C TYR A 392 -28.53 17.14 15.05
N LEU A 393 -28.88 18.17 14.27
CA LEU A 393 -29.30 19.48 14.78
C LEU A 393 -30.56 19.40 15.64
N ASP A 394 -31.52 18.55 15.30
CA ASP A 394 -32.76 18.37 16.08
C ASP A 394 -32.50 17.65 17.42
N LYS A 395 -31.52 16.73 17.46
CA LYS A 395 -31.04 16.08 18.69
C LYS A 395 -30.25 17.01 19.62
N GLU A 396 -29.51 17.97 19.07
CA GLU A 396 -28.87 19.02 19.88
C GLU A 396 -29.85 20.13 20.28
N GLY A 397 -30.85 20.40 19.43
CA GLY A 397 -31.91 21.40 19.68
C GLY A 397 -32.95 20.98 20.72
N THR A 398 -33.08 19.68 21.02
CA THR A 398 -34.00 19.16 22.06
C THR A 398 -33.45 19.20 23.48
N VAL A 399 -32.29 19.84 23.72
CA VAL A 399 -31.80 20.12 25.08
C VAL A 399 -31.93 21.61 25.39
N THR A 400 -33.15 22.17 25.37
CA THR A 400 -33.46 23.35 26.19
C THR A 400 -34.93 23.38 26.63
N VAL A 401 -35.10 23.65 27.94
CA VAL A 401 -36.30 24.19 28.63
C VAL A 401 -37.37 23.20 29.16
N GLU A 402 -36.99 22.16 29.91
CA GLU A 402 -37.92 21.54 30.88
C GLU A 402 -37.20 21.12 32.19
N GLU A 403 -36.36 21.96 32.80
CA GLU A 403 -36.01 21.75 34.23
C GLU A 403 -35.43 22.99 34.93
N LEU A 404 -36.21 24.08 35.02
CA LEU A 404 -36.05 25.06 36.10
C LEU A 404 -37.44 25.54 36.51
N GLY A 405 -38.12 24.69 37.28
CA GLY A 405 -39.38 25.03 37.94
C GLY A 405 -39.19 26.14 38.96
N GLU A 406 -40.18 27.02 39.01
CA GLU A 406 -40.34 28.15 39.92
C GLU A 406 -40.04 27.81 41.38
N VAL A 407 -39.12 28.56 42.01
CA VAL A 407 -39.16 28.75 43.46
C VAL A 407 -39.85 30.08 43.71
N GLY A 408 -41.11 29.97 44.14
CA GLY A 408 -41.95 31.09 44.55
C GLY A 408 -41.28 31.92 45.64
N ASN A 409 -41.14 33.21 45.33
CA ASN A 409 -40.88 34.25 46.30
C ASN A 409 -42.06 34.29 47.29
N ARG A 410 -41.81 34.09 48.58
CA ARG A 410 -42.73 34.51 49.64
C ARG A 410 -42.04 35.52 50.54
N ASP A 411 -42.71 36.66 50.56
CA ASP A 411 -42.49 37.89 51.28
C ASP A 411 -42.18 37.76 52.78
N THR A 412 -41.36 38.71 53.21
CA THR A 412 -41.39 39.47 54.47
C THR A 412 -42.62 39.32 55.36
N ASP A 413 -42.43 38.86 56.60
CA ASP A 413 -42.57 39.65 57.85
C ASP A 413 -41.95 38.90 59.04
#